data_AF-A0A957N7T8-F1
#
_entry.id   AF-A0A957N7T8-F1
#
_cell.length_a   1.000
_cell.length_b   1.000
_cell.length_c   1.000
_cell.angle_alpha   90.00
_cell.angle_beta   90.00
_cell.angle_gamma   90.00
#
_symmetry.space_group_name_H-M   'P 1'
#
loop_
_entity.id
_entity.type
_entity.pdbx_description
1 polymer ?
#
loop_
_entity_poly.entity_id
_entity_poly.type
_entity_poly.pdbx_seq_one_letter_code
_entity_poly.pdbx_strand_id
1 'polypeptide(L)'
;MMPIKRLQRQAQFPCIGKLRKGGKKRPGKNGKEQFGEDLTYFRFDTEDERASKMFAAAYGPEPDTIAVYLPYPTTAENFSAWQEDWLAGGLQHRCDGETCVMWLDTKTGSYHTSPKPCPGGCKPVGRLMVIIPELQRFAYVNVETHSQWDIMTLEENLLAVESLRGNLQGIPFILKRRPREISTPGPDGKRVRREKWLLSIEVDPAWAAVQLEYMHRAALTVGVVDEGHMLPVADDEIDVDMAEVEEDTAGHMATPHEEPEAEADDGEFTVLPWQDWTE
;
A
#
# COMPACT_ATOMS: atom_id res chain seq x y z
N MET A 1 -4.49 -14.32 -31.08
CA MET A 1 -3.18 -15.01 -30.96
C MET A 1 -2.99 -15.38 -29.49
N MET A 2 -3.00 -16.67 -29.12
CA MET A 2 -3.02 -17.06 -27.70
C MET A 2 -1.61 -17.10 -27.11
N PRO A 3 -1.36 -16.42 -25.97
CA PRO A 3 -0.13 -16.58 -25.21
C PRO A 3 -0.04 -17.99 -24.60
N ILE A 4 1.18 -18.43 -24.27
CA ILE A 4 1.41 -19.62 -23.45
C ILE A 4 0.80 -19.36 -22.07
N LYS A 5 -0.41 -19.87 -21.80
CA LYS A 5 -1.20 -19.58 -20.59
C LYS A 5 -0.41 -19.71 -19.28
N ARG A 6 0.46 -20.71 -19.17
CA ARG A 6 1.31 -20.94 -17.98
C ARG A 6 2.42 -19.90 -17.76
N LEU A 7 2.72 -19.07 -18.75
CA LEU A 7 3.77 -18.04 -18.68
C LEU A 7 3.20 -16.62 -18.65
N GLN A 8 1.87 -16.48 -18.70
CA GLN A 8 1.25 -15.17 -18.55
C GLN A 8 1.49 -14.65 -17.14
N ARG A 9 1.96 -13.41 -17.05
CA ARG A 9 2.14 -12.68 -15.81
C ARG A 9 1.30 -11.41 -15.90
N GLN A 10 0.89 -10.88 -14.75
CA GLN A 10 0.29 -9.55 -14.71
C GLN A 10 1.30 -8.51 -15.21
N ALA A 11 0.79 -7.47 -15.86
CA ALA A 11 1.61 -6.35 -16.31
C ALA A 11 2.24 -5.66 -15.09
N GLN A 12 3.56 -5.52 -15.10
CA GLN A 12 4.30 -4.92 -14.00
C GLN A 12 5.41 -4.03 -14.53
N PHE A 13 5.53 -2.83 -13.97
CA PHE A 13 6.72 -2.01 -14.16
C PHE A 13 7.96 -2.74 -13.62
N PRO A 14 9.18 -2.47 -14.09
CA PRO A 14 10.37 -3.05 -13.48
C PRO A 14 10.61 -2.50 -12.06
N CYS A 15 11.06 -3.36 -11.14
CA CYS A 15 11.59 -2.95 -9.85
C CYS A 15 13.03 -2.43 -10.03
N ILE A 16 13.32 -1.21 -9.62
CA ILE A 16 14.65 -0.60 -9.76
C ILE A 16 15.37 -0.38 -8.44
N GLY A 17 14.79 -0.80 -7.31
CA GLY A 17 15.46 -0.71 -6.03
C GLY A 17 14.53 -0.88 -4.84
N LYS A 18 15.08 -0.63 -3.65
CA LYS A 18 14.36 -0.74 -2.38
C LYS A 18 14.61 0.48 -1.51
N LEU A 19 13.56 1.04 -0.92
CA LEU A 19 13.68 1.97 0.20
C LEU A 19 13.75 1.16 1.49
N ARG A 20 14.86 1.31 2.21
CA ARG A 20 15.16 0.61 3.46
C ARG A 20 15.06 1.57 4.63
N LYS A 21 14.49 1.10 5.73
CA LYS A 21 14.52 1.79 7.03
C LYS A 21 15.76 1.47 7.87
N GLY A 22 16.44 0.38 7.55
CA GLY A 22 17.62 -0.08 8.29
C GLY A 22 18.94 0.25 7.58
N GLY A 23 20.00 0.40 8.37
CA GLY A 23 21.38 0.51 7.92
C GLY A 23 21.86 -0.74 7.20
N LYS A 24 23.04 -0.65 6.56
CA LYS A 24 23.64 -1.81 5.91
C LYS A 24 23.93 -2.86 6.99
N LYS A 25 23.70 -4.14 6.66
CA LYS A 25 24.06 -5.24 7.56
C LYS A 25 25.56 -5.16 7.86
N ARG A 26 25.93 -5.49 9.09
CA ARG A 26 27.33 -5.45 9.56
C ARG A 26 27.81 -6.88 9.81
N PRO A 27 29.11 -7.16 9.63
CA PRO A 27 29.64 -8.45 10.04
C PRO A 27 29.51 -8.59 11.57
N GLY A 28 28.77 -9.60 12.02
CA GLY A 28 28.59 -9.89 13.43
C GLY A 28 29.73 -10.73 14.01
N LYS A 29 29.80 -10.81 15.35
CA LYS A 29 30.68 -11.76 16.04
C LYS A 29 30.25 -13.18 15.65
N ASN A 30 31.18 -13.97 15.10
CA ASN A 30 31.00 -15.35 14.59
C ASN A 30 30.54 -15.47 13.12
N GLY A 31 30.69 -14.43 12.29
CA GLY A 31 30.43 -14.51 10.85
C GLY A 31 28.95 -14.53 10.45
N LYS A 32 28.03 -14.43 11.43
CA LYS A 32 26.62 -14.15 11.17
C LYS A 32 26.44 -12.67 10.88
N GLU A 33 25.70 -12.31 9.84
CA GLU A 33 25.34 -10.92 9.56
C GLU A 33 24.52 -10.35 10.72
N GLN A 34 24.97 -9.23 11.28
CA GLN A 34 24.19 -8.45 12.23
C GLN A 34 23.32 -7.46 11.46
N PHE A 35 22.08 -7.30 11.93
CA PHE A 35 21.17 -6.29 11.38
C PHE A 35 21.78 -4.90 11.48
N GLY A 36 21.54 -4.07 10.46
CA GLY A 36 21.91 -2.66 10.52
C GLY A 36 21.08 -1.90 11.55
N GLU A 37 21.56 -0.73 11.94
CA GLU A 37 20.84 0.20 12.83
C GLU A 37 19.48 0.59 12.23
N ASP A 38 18.48 0.86 13.07
CA ASP A 38 17.23 1.47 12.62
C ASP A 38 17.49 2.95 12.33
N LEU A 39 17.33 3.37 11.07
CA LEU A 39 17.65 4.72 10.62
C LEU A 39 16.43 5.63 10.76
N THR A 40 16.66 6.90 11.08
CA THR A 40 15.59 7.91 11.11
C THR A 40 15.15 8.36 9.72
N TYR A 41 15.87 7.94 8.67
CA TYR A 41 15.68 8.31 7.27
C TYR A 41 15.64 7.07 6.35
N PHE A 42 15.29 7.28 5.09
CA PHE A 42 15.30 6.25 4.05
C PHE A 42 16.69 6.06 3.44
N ARG A 43 17.11 4.80 3.33
CA ARG A 43 18.23 4.41 2.49
C ARG A 43 17.73 3.81 1.19
N PHE A 44 18.01 4.46 0.06
CA PHE A 44 17.74 3.89 -1.25
C PHE A 44 18.83 2.89 -1.66
N ASP A 45 18.42 1.65 -1.89
CA ASP A 45 19.27 0.50 -2.21
C ASP A 45 18.98 0.04 -3.64
N THR A 46 19.90 0.34 -4.55
CA THR A 46 19.76 0.09 -5.99
C THR A 46 21.11 -0.22 -6.62
N GLU A 47 21.10 -1.07 -7.65
CA GLU A 47 22.25 -1.32 -8.54
C GLU A 47 22.26 -0.36 -9.74
N ASP A 48 21.19 0.43 -9.93
CA ASP A 48 21.08 1.40 -11.00
C ASP A 48 21.75 2.72 -10.61
N GLU A 49 22.96 2.94 -11.15
CA GLU A 49 23.77 4.12 -10.85
C GLU A 49 23.05 5.44 -11.20
N ARG A 50 22.25 5.46 -12.26
CA ARG A 50 21.51 6.66 -12.66
C ARG A 50 20.41 6.96 -11.65
N ALA A 51 19.63 5.94 -11.28
CA ALA A 51 18.59 6.08 -10.26
C ALA A 51 19.20 6.53 -8.92
N SER A 52 20.33 5.95 -8.52
CA SER A 52 21.05 6.34 -7.30
C SER A 52 21.44 7.83 -7.33
N LYS A 53 22.02 8.31 -8.44
CA LYS A 53 22.42 9.72 -8.60
C LYS A 53 21.21 10.68 -8.59
N MET A 54 20.13 10.32 -9.29
CA MET A 54 18.91 11.14 -9.34
C MET A 54 18.24 11.22 -7.97
N PHE A 55 18.15 10.09 -7.25
CA PHE A 55 17.63 10.06 -5.89
C PHE A 55 18.46 10.96 -4.96
N ALA A 56 19.79 10.81 -4.96
CA ALA A 56 20.68 11.60 -4.12
C ALA A 56 20.61 13.11 -4.46
N ALA A 57 20.45 13.46 -5.74
CA ALA A 57 20.31 14.85 -6.16
C ALA A 57 18.99 15.48 -5.70
N ALA A 58 17.90 14.72 -5.68
CA ALA A 58 16.58 15.19 -5.27
C ALA A 58 16.41 15.27 -3.74
N TYR A 59 16.90 14.25 -3.03
CA TYR A 59 16.54 14.00 -1.64
C TYR A 59 17.72 14.15 -0.66
N GLY A 60 18.95 14.22 -1.16
CA GLY A 60 20.14 14.27 -0.30
C GLY A 60 20.48 12.91 0.34
N PRO A 61 21.39 12.91 1.33
CA PRO A 61 21.96 11.67 1.88
C PRO A 61 21.07 10.95 2.89
N GLU A 62 20.23 11.69 3.63
CA GLU A 62 19.44 11.18 4.75
C GLU A 62 17.97 11.65 4.68
N PRO A 63 17.23 11.34 3.60
CA PRO A 63 15.87 11.84 3.47
C PRO A 63 14.88 11.09 4.36
N ASP A 64 14.14 11.81 5.18
CA ASP A 64 13.04 11.25 5.97
C ASP A 64 11.67 11.33 5.27
N THR A 65 11.60 12.03 4.13
CA THR A 65 10.37 12.37 3.42
C THR A 65 10.60 12.21 1.92
N ILE A 66 9.76 11.42 1.25
CA ILE A 66 9.83 11.11 -0.19
C ILE A 66 8.47 11.33 -0.83
N ALA A 67 8.42 12.06 -1.94
CA ALA A 67 7.22 12.16 -2.76
C ALA A 67 7.07 10.88 -3.59
N VAL A 68 5.86 10.31 -3.61
CA VAL A 68 5.60 9.03 -4.28
C VAL A 68 4.24 9.02 -4.96
N TYR A 69 4.13 8.19 -6.00
CA TYR A 69 2.88 7.77 -6.61
C TYR A 69 2.72 6.26 -6.46
N LEU A 70 1.48 5.78 -6.58
CA LEU A 70 1.17 4.36 -6.57
C LEU A 70 0.99 3.84 -8.00
N PRO A 71 1.65 2.73 -8.38
CA PRO A 71 1.58 2.20 -9.75
C PRO A 71 0.21 1.61 -10.14
N TYR A 72 -0.63 1.21 -9.17
CA TYR A 72 -1.89 0.50 -9.43
C TYR A 72 -3.09 1.17 -8.75
N PRO A 73 -4.33 0.87 -9.19
CA PRO A 73 -5.52 1.54 -8.66
C PRO A 73 -5.90 1.11 -7.24
N THR A 74 -5.57 -0.11 -6.81
CA THR A 74 -6.06 -0.65 -5.52
C THR A 74 -4.96 -0.83 -4.48
N THR A 75 -5.32 -0.83 -3.20
CA THR A 75 -4.37 -1.08 -2.09
C THR A 75 -3.76 -2.47 -2.22
N ALA A 76 -4.55 -3.48 -2.57
CA ALA A 76 -4.11 -4.87 -2.69
C ALA A 76 -3.03 -5.07 -3.78
N GLU A 77 -3.08 -4.30 -4.86
CA GLU A 77 -2.09 -4.35 -5.93
C GLU A 77 -0.79 -3.62 -5.58
N ASN A 78 -0.88 -2.54 -4.78
CA ASN A 78 0.28 -1.73 -4.40
C ASN A 78 0.97 -2.22 -3.13
N PHE A 79 0.23 -2.79 -2.18
CA PHE A 79 0.73 -3.16 -0.88
C PHE A 79 0.49 -4.64 -0.56
N SER A 80 1.56 -5.43 -0.67
CA SER A 80 1.53 -6.84 -0.31
C SER A 80 1.94 -7.03 1.14
N ALA A 81 0.99 -7.40 1.99
CA ALA A 81 1.21 -7.76 3.38
C ALA A 81 0.91 -9.26 3.59
N TRP A 82 1.91 -10.03 4.01
CA TRP A 82 1.76 -11.46 4.28
C TRP A 82 2.55 -11.87 5.52
N GLN A 83 2.16 -12.98 6.11
CA GLN A 83 3.01 -13.73 7.03
C GLN A 83 3.91 -14.67 6.20
N GLU A 84 5.23 -14.58 6.40
CA GLU A 84 6.20 -15.38 5.65
C GLU A 84 7.24 -16.00 6.58
N ASP A 85 7.57 -17.26 6.31
CA ASP A 85 8.69 -17.95 6.93
C ASP A 85 9.80 -18.19 5.90
N TRP A 86 11.03 -17.82 6.26
CA TRP A 86 12.21 -17.89 5.40
C TRP A 86 13.34 -18.61 6.11
N LEU A 87 13.89 -19.62 5.45
CA LEU A 87 15.16 -20.25 5.83
C LEU A 87 16.24 -19.89 4.81
N ALA A 88 17.50 -20.24 5.10
CA ALA A 88 18.63 -19.99 4.19
C ALA A 88 18.41 -20.58 2.77
N GLY A 89 17.57 -21.63 2.65
CA GLY A 89 17.22 -22.25 1.37
C GLY A 89 16.04 -21.61 0.62
N GLY A 90 15.40 -20.58 1.18
CA GLY A 90 14.28 -19.88 0.55
C GLY A 90 13.00 -19.84 1.40
N LEU A 91 11.91 -19.40 0.76
CA LEU A 91 10.59 -19.27 1.39
C LEU A 91 10.05 -20.66 1.74
N GLN A 92 9.71 -20.86 3.01
CA GLN A 92 9.08 -22.09 3.47
C GLN A 92 7.58 -22.04 3.26
N HIS A 93 6.95 -20.94 3.67
CA HIS A 93 5.54 -20.68 3.39
C HIS A 93 5.19 -19.20 3.48
N ARG A 94 4.09 -18.85 2.83
CA ARG A 94 3.41 -17.57 2.88
C ARG A 94 1.93 -17.81 3.22
N CYS A 95 1.39 -17.09 4.18
CA CYS A 95 0.02 -17.21 4.67
C CYS A 95 -0.58 -15.86 5.07
N ASP A 96 -1.90 -15.81 5.23
CA ASP A 96 -2.67 -14.69 5.80
C ASP A 96 -2.69 -14.71 7.35
N GLY A 97 -2.03 -15.68 7.97
CA GLY A 97 -2.07 -15.94 9.41
C GLY A 97 -2.86 -17.21 9.76
N GLU A 98 -3.76 -17.64 8.89
CA GLU A 98 -4.60 -18.83 9.09
C GLU A 98 -4.35 -19.90 8.02
N THR A 99 -4.22 -19.48 6.77
CA THR A 99 -4.11 -20.35 5.58
C THR A 99 -2.88 -19.99 4.74
N CYS A 100 -2.07 -21.00 4.43
CA CYS A 100 -0.99 -20.89 3.46
C CYS A 100 -1.54 -20.73 2.04
N VAL A 101 -1.11 -19.67 1.35
CA VAL A 101 -1.37 -19.42 -0.07
C VAL A 101 -0.23 -19.90 -0.97
N MET A 102 0.96 -20.11 -0.39
CA MET A 102 2.11 -20.70 -1.06
C MET A 102 3.01 -21.39 -0.04
N TRP A 103 3.50 -22.59 -0.34
CA TRP A 103 4.35 -23.35 0.57
C TRP A 103 5.28 -24.31 -0.17
N LEU A 104 6.45 -24.54 0.40
CA LEU A 104 7.44 -25.50 -0.07
C LEU A 104 7.12 -26.89 0.47
N ASP A 105 6.94 -27.86 -0.42
CA ASP A 105 6.95 -29.27 -0.04
C ASP A 105 8.39 -29.73 0.15
N THR A 106 8.78 -30.04 1.39
CA THR A 106 10.14 -30.45 1.73
C THR A 106 10.51 -31.83 1.18
N LYS A 107 9.53 -32.66 0.78
CA LYS A 107 9.80 -33.98 0.18
C LYS A 107 10.12 -33.87 -1.31
N THR A 108 9.43 -32.99 -2.02
CA THR A 108 9.57 -32.84 -3.48
C THR A 108 10.40 -31.62 -3.88
N GLY A 109 10.66 -30.70 -2.95
CA GLY A 109 11.36 -29.43 -3.20
C GLY A 109 10.55 -28.44 -4.05
N SER A 110 9.26 -28.67 -4.23
CA SER A 110 8.39 -27.87 -5.12
C SER A 110 7.46 -26.95 -4.35
N TYR A 111 7.11 -25.80 -4.95
CA TYR A 111 6.12 -24.90 -4.38
C TYR A 111 4.70 -25.29 -4.79
N HIS A 112 3.79 -25.26 -3.82
CA HIS A 112 2.37 -25.49 -4.00
C HIS A 112 1.58 -24.27 -3.57
N THR A 113 0.46 -24.01 -4.25
CA THR A 113 -0.50 -22.93 -3.92
C THR A 113 -1.84 -23.47 -3.43
N SER A 114 -1.97 -24.78 -3.25
CA SER A 114 -3.16 -25.37 -2.68
C SER A 114 -3.29 -24.96 -1.21
N PRO A 115 -4.47 -24.53 -0.74
CA PRO A 115 -4.66 -24.10 0.64
C PRO A 115 -4.28 -25.17 1.65
N LYS A 116 -3.58 -24.78 2.72
CA LYS A 116 -3.37 -25.60 3.91
C LYS A 116 -3.27 -24.72 5.15
N PRO A 117 -3.58 -25.24 6.36
CA PRO A 117 -3.42 -24.46 7.59
C PRO A 117 -2.01 -23.91 7.77
N CYS A 118 -1.91 -22.70 8.31
CA CYS A 118 -0.66 -22.06 8.71
C CYS A 118 0.02 -22.89 9.82
N PRO A 119 1.29 -23.30 9.67
CA PRO A 119 2.00 -24.05 10.70
C PRO A 119 2.52 -23.17 11.85
N GLY A 120 2.36 -21.85 11.78
CA GLY A 120 2.97 -20.88 12.69
C GLY A 120 4.46 -20.64 12.41
N GLY A 121 5.08 -19.76 13.21
CA GLY A 121 6.50 -19.41 13.09
C GLY A 121 6.84 -18.42 11.96
N CYS A 122 5.88 -18.05 11.13
CA CYS A 122 5.98 -16.99 10.13
C CYS A 122 6.06 -15.60 10.75
N LYS A 123 6.66 -14.66 10.01
CA LYS A 123 6.81 -13.25 10.40
C LYS A 123 6.06 -12.34 9.43
N PRO A 124 5.52 -11.20 9.90
CA PRO A 124 4.86 -10.25 9.02
C PRO A 124 5.86 -9.58 8.07
N VAL A 125 5.49 -9.46 6.81
CA VAL A 125 6.27 -8.82 5.75
C VAL A 125 5.35 -7.96 4.89
N GLY A 126 5.58 -6.65 4.93
CA GLY A 126 4.93 -5.66 4.07
C GLY A 126 5.87 -5.22 2.94
N ARG A 127 5.34 -5.14 1.73
CA ARG A 127 6.04 -4.63 0.54
C ARG A 127 5.12 -3.66 -0.19
N LEU A 128 5.41 -2.37 -0.03
CA LEU A 128 4.69 -1.30 -0.74
C LEU A 128 5.45 -0.93 -2.02
N MET A 129 4.78 -0.98 -3.14
CA MET A 129 5.27 -0.53 -4.43
C MET A 129 5.01 0.96 -4.58
N VAL A 130 6.06 1.74 -4.85
CA VAL A 130 5.95 3.18 -5.09
C VAL A 130 6.71 3.59 -6.35
N ILE A 131 6.21 4.61 -7.04
CA ILE A 131 6.93 5.32 -8.10
C ILE A 131 7.48 6.60 -7.48
N ILE A 132 8.78 6.83 -7.63
CA ILE A 132 9.43 8.07 -7.18
C ILE A 132 9.59 8.97 -8.42
N PRO A 133 8.82 10.07 -8.54
CA PRO A 133 8.75 10.87 -9.76
C PRO A 133 10.10 11.49 -10.15
N GLU A 134 10.95 11.82 -9.18
CA GLU A 134 12.28 12.39 -9.41
C GLU A 134 13.25 11.42 -10.09
N LEU A 135 12.94 10.12 -10.12
CA LEU A 135 13.70 9.14 -10.90
C LEU A 135 13.37 9.18 -12.39
N GLN A 136 12.29 9.87 -12.79
CA GLN A 136 11.83 10.08 -14.18
C GLN A 136 11.74 8.78 -14.99
N ARG A 137 11.17 7.73 -14.37
CA ARG A 137 11.05 6.40 -14.97
C ARG A 137 9.72 5.75 -14.63
N PHE A 138 9.17 5.03 -15.60
CA PHE A 138 8.11 4.06 -15.37
C PHE A 138 8.69 2.77 -14.77
N ALA A 139 9.07 2.88 -13.51
CA ALA A 139 9.65 1.82 -12.69
C ALA A 139 9.21 2.03 -11.24
N TYR A 140 9.14 0.95 -10.47
CA TYR A 140 8.76 1.03 -9.07
C TYR A 140 9.93 0.72 -8.14
N VAL A 141 9.80 1.18 -6.90
CA VAL A 141 10.71 0.94 -5.78
C VAL A 141 9.91 0.25 -4.69
N ASN A 142 10.49 -0.79 -4.07
CA ASN A 142 9.86 -1.49 -2.96
C ASN A 142 10.22 -0.83 -1.62
N VAL A 143 9.21 -0.44 -0.85
CA VAL A 143 9.37 -0.10 0.57
C VAL A 143 9.07 -1.37 1.37
N GLU A 144 10.11 -1.95 1.98
CA GLU A 144 9.99 -3.19 2.74
C GLU A 144 9.91 -2.91 4.24
N THR A 145 8.96 -3.54 4.92
CA THR A 145 8.84 -3.49 6.38
C THR A 145 8.46 -4.83 6.98
N HIS A 146 8.89 -5.06 8.21
CA HIS A 146 8.54 -6.20 9.05
C HIS A 146 7.82 -5.76 10.34
N SER A 147 7.51 -4.46 10.47
CA SER A 147 6.80 -3.94 11.64
C SER A 147 5.30 -4.12 11.42
N GLN A 148 4.62 -4.78 12.35
CA GLN A 148 3.15 -4.87 12.33
C GLN A 148 2.51 -3.47 12.31
N TRP A 149 3.06 -2.51 13.07
CA TRP A 149 2.58 -1.14 13.08
C TRP A 149 2.74 -0.43 11.73
N ASP A 150 3.86 -0.66 11.03
CA ASP A 150 4.03 -0.08 9.69
C ASP A 150 2.99 -0.70 8.74
N ILE A 151 2.78 -2.02 8.81
CA ILE A 151 1.85 -2.72 7.92
C ILE A 151 0.41 -2.22 8.12
N MET A 152 -0.09 -2.26 9.36
CA MET A 152 -1.46 -1.84 9.67
C MET A 152 -1.69 -0.38 9.26
N THR A 153 -0.81 0.55 9.66
CA THR A 153 -0.99 1.97 9.38
C THR A 153 -0.84 2.31 7.89
N LEU A 154 0.04 1.62 7.15
CA LEU A 154 0.11 1.82 5.69
C LEU A 154 -1.18 1.33 5.02
N GLU A 155 -1.65 0.14 5.36
CA GLU A 155 -2.88 -0.44 4.81
C GLU A 155 -4.10 0.42 5.11
N GLU A 156 -4.31 0.82 6.37
CA GLU A 156 -5.41 1.69 6.80
C GLU A 156 -5.46 2.99 6.00
N ASN A 157 -4.32 3.67 5.82
CA ASN A 157 -4.28 4.95 5.10
C ASN A 157 -4.53 4.77 3.60
N LEU A 158 -4.03 3.70 3.00
CA LEU A 158 -4.26 3.42 1.58
C LEU A 158 -5.73 3.05 1.33
N LEU A 159 -6.30 2.18 2.15
CA LEU A 159 -7.72 1.80 2.08
C LEU A 159 -8.64 3.00 2.28
N ALA A 160 -8.30 3.94 3.18
CA ALA A 160 -9.08 5.15 3.38
C ALA A 160 -9.13 6.02 2.10
N VAL A 161 -8.00 6.20 1.42
CA VAL A 161 -7.93 6.99 0.18
C VAL A 161 -8.60 6.26 -0.98
N GLU A 162 -8.40 4.93 -1.08
CA GLU A 162 -9.08 4.09 -2.06
C GLU A 162 -10.60 4.12 -1.87
N SER A 163 -11.09 4.04 -0.63
CA SER A 163 -12.52 4.10 -0.33
C SER A 163 -13.12 5.45 -0.70
N LEU A 164 -12.36 6.54 -0.58
CA LEU A 164 -12.81 7.90 -0.93
C LEU A 164 -12.80 8.16 -2.45
N ARG A 165 -11.84 7.62 -3.19
CA ARG A 165 -11.58 7.97 -4.59
C ARG A 165 -11.83 6.85 -5.60
N GLY A 166 -11.93 5.61 -5.15
CA GLY A 166 -12.02 4.40 -5.97
C GLY A 166 -10.76 4.05 -6.77
N ASN A 167 -9.74 4.92 -6.77
CA ASN A 167 -8.50 4.74 -7.52
C ASN A 167 -7.35 5.51 -6.86
N LEU A 168 -6.25 4.80 -6.60
CA LEU A 168 -5.02 5.35 -6.02
C LEU A 168 -4.03 5.92 -7.04
N GLN A 169 -4.17 5.62 -8.33
CA GLN A 169 -3.30 6.15 -9.38
C GLN A 169 -3.50 7.66 -9.59
N GLY A 170 -2.41 8.35 -9.92
CA GLY A 170 -2.42 9.79 -10.17
C GLY A 170 -2.55 10.66 -8.91
N ILE A 171 -2.78 10.06 -7.74
CA ILE A 171 -2.78 10.77 -6.46
C ILE A 171 -1.32 10.89 -5.98
N PRO A 172 -0.81 12.11 -5.74
CA PRO A 172 0.49 12.29 -5.12
C PRO A 172 0.41 11.97 -3.62
N PHE A 173 1.34 11.15 -3.14
CA PHE A 173 1.50 10.81 -1.73
C PHE A 173 2.85 11.27 -1.22
N ILE A 174 2.94 11.44 0.10
CA ILE A 174 4.18 11.68 0.81
C ILE A 174 4.43 10.50 1.75
N LEU A 175 5.55 9.81 1.53
CA LEU A 175 6.04 8.73 2.38
C LEU A 175 7.08 9.27 3.35
N LYS A 176 6.91 9.03 4.65
CA LYS A 176 7.76 9.58 5.72
C LYS A 176 8.26 8.54 6.71
N ARG A 177 9.43 8.81 7.30
CA ARG A 177 9.89 8.23 8.57
C ARG A 177 9.48 9.19 9.69
N ARG A 178 8.68 8.73 10.66
CA ARG A 178 8.22 9.55 11.80
C ARG A 178 8.50 8.86 13.13
N PRO A 179 8.98 9.58 14.16
CA PRO A 179 9.12 9.00 15.50
C PRO A 179 7.75 8.73 16.11
N ARG A 180 7.59 7.58 16.74
CA ARG A 180 6.39 7.21 17.50
C ARG A 180 6.82 6.47 18.77
N GLU A 181 6.23 6.85 19.89
CA GLU A 181 6.33 6.03 21.09
C GLU A 181 5.48 4.78 20.90
N ILE A 182 6.13 3.61 20.95
CA ILE A 182 5.43 2.33 20.95
C ILE A 182 5.65 1.59 22.26
N SER A 183 4.61 0.91 22.71
CA SER A 183 4.64 0.07 23.89
C SER A 183 5.17 -1.32 23.52
N THR A 184 6.36 -1.66 23.99
CA THR A 184 6.99 -2.97 23.73
C THR A 184 7.16 -3.75 25.03
N PRO A 185 7.13 -5.09 25.01
CA PRO A 185 7.49 -5.90 26.17
C PRO A 185 8.92 -5.56 26.61
N GLY A 186 9.07 -5.21 27.88
CA GLY A 186 10.35 -5.06 28.54
C GLY A 186 10.92 -6.40 29.00
N PRO A 187 12.19 -6.45 29.46
CA PRO A 187 12.84 -7.68 29.92
C PRO A 187 12.08 -8.40 31.03
N ASP A 188 11.35 -7.65 31.87
CA ASP A 188 10.55 -8.18 32.99
C ASP A 188 9.10 -8.52 32.59
N GLY A 189 8.80 -8.60 31.29
CA GLY A 189 7.43 -8.76 30.75
C GLY A 189 6.54 -7.51 30.90
N LYS A 190 6.98 -6.50 31.65
CA LYS A 190 6.29 -5.21 31.77
C LYS A 190 6.42 -4.39 30.50
N ARG A 191 5.36 -3.68 30.11
CA ARG A 191 5.41 -2.81 28.93
C ARG A 191 6.30 -1.59 29.15
N VAL A 192 7.23 -1.36 28.24
CA VAL A 192 8.14 -0.20 28.22
C VAL A 192 7.87 0.58 26.95
N ARG A 193 7.68 1.89 27.09
CA ARG A 193 7.61 2.80 25.94
C ARG A 193 9.00 2.98 25.36
N ARG A 194 9.11 2.79 24.05
CA ARG A 194 10.32 3.04 23.28
C ARG A 194 9.96 3.89 22.08
N GLU A 195 10.74 4.93 21.83
CA GLU A 195 10.65 5.65 20.56
C GLU A 195 11.15 4.73 19.45
N LYS A 196 10.34 4.57 18.40
CA LYS A 196 10.74 3.94 17.15
C LYS A 196 10.35 4.83 15.99
N TRP A 197 11.16 4.81 14.94
CA TRP A 197 10.85 5.49 13.71
C TRP A 197 10.02 4.54 12.84
N LEU A 198 8.81 4.94 12.48
CA LEU A 198 7.85 4.15 11.71
C LEU A 198 7.61 4.78 10.34
N LEU A 199 7.07 3.97 9.43
CA LEU A 199 6.60 4.44 8.13
C LEU A 199 5.25 5.13 8.29
N SER A 200 5.06 6.21 7.55
CA SER A 200 3.79 6.91 7.44
C SER A 200 3.59 7.31 5.99
N ILE A 201 2.38 7.14 5.47
CA ILE A 201 1.98 7.60 4.14
C ILE A 201 0.74 8.47 4.29
N GLU A 202 0.74 9.61 3.61
CA GLU A 202 -0.40 10.52 3.54
C GLU A 202 -0.49 11.08 2.12
N VAL A 203 -1.68 11.48 1.70
CA VAL A 203 -1.85 12.23 0.45
C VAL A 203 -1.09 13.56 0.57
N ASP A 204 -0.49 14.03 -0.51
CA ASP A 204 0.18 15.33 -0.54
C ASP A 204 -0.79 16.42 -0.03
N PRO A 205 -0.42 17.19 1.02
CA PRO A 205 -1.28 18.21 1.59
C PRO A 205 -1.76 19.26 0.58
N ALA A 206 -0.95 19.60 -0.43
CA ALA A 206 -1.34 20.54 -1.46
C ALA A 206 -2.44 19.97 -2.36
N TRP A 207 -2.35 18.70 -2.72
CA TRP A 207 -3.39 18.01 -3.48
C TRP A 207 -4.65 17.81 -2.63
N ALA A 208 -4.50 17.43 -1.37
CA ALA A 208 -5.60 17.26 -0.43
C ALA A 208 -6.39 18.58 -0.25
N ALA A 209 -5.70 19.72 -0.14
CA ALA A 209 -6.33 21.03 -0.04
C ALA A 209 -7.22 21.34 -1.27
N VAL A 210 -6.74 21.03 -2.47
CA VAL A 210 -7.52 21.23 -3.71
C VAL A 210 -8.75 20.31 -3.74
N GLN A 211 -8.62 19.05 -3.31
CA GLN A 211 -9.77 18.14 -3.26
C GLN A 211 -10.80 18.53 -2.20
N LEU A 212 -10.36 18.94 -1.01
CA LEU A 212 -11.26 19.40 0.04
C LEU A 212 -12.04 20.64 -0.38
N GLU A 213 -11.40 21.58 -1.09
CA GLU A 213 -12.08 22.73 -1.67
C GLU A 213 -13.11 22.32 -2.74
N TYR A 214 -12.76 21.36 -3.60
CA TYR A 214 -13.71 20.80 -4.58
C TYR A 214 -14.92 20.15 -3.90
N MET A 215 -14.68 19.30 -2.90
CA MET A 215 -15.74 18.66 -2.11
C MET A 215 -16.61 19.69 -1.38
N HIS A 216 -16.00 20.74 -0.83
CA HIS A 216 -16.71 21.83 -0.17
C HIS A 216 -17.64 22.55 -1.16
N ARG A 217 -17.16 22.89 -2.36
CA ARG A 217 -17.99 23.52 -3.39
C ARG A 217 -19.12 22.61 -3.86
N ALA A 218 -18.81 21.34 -4.13
CA ALA A 218 -19.82 20.36 -4.53
C ALA A 218 -20.92 20.22 -3.46
N ALA A 219 -20.56 20.16 -2.17
CA ALA A 219 -21.52 20.10 -1.09
C ALA A 219 -22.43 21.35 -1.00
N LEU A 220 -21.90 22.53 -1.33
CA LEU A 220 -22.69 23.76 -1.40
C LEU A 220 -23.61 23.83 -2.63
N THR A 221 -23.25 23.16 -3.73
CA THR A 221 -24.06 23.10 -4.95
C THR A 221 -25.09 21.97 -4.96
N VAL A 222 -25.10 21.06 -3.99
CA VAL A 222 -26.09 19.96 -3.86
C VAL A 222 -27.56 20.43 -3.63
N GLY A 223 -27.83 21.74 -3.66
CA GLY A 223 -29.18 22.32 -3.77
C GLY A 223 -29.53 22.96 -5.13
N VAL A 224 -28.61 22.95 -6.09
CA VAL A 224 -28.79 23.45 -7.45
C VAL A 224 -28.42 22.30 -8.37
N VAL A 225 -29.38 21.79 -9.14
CA VAL A 225 -29.12 20.80 -10.19
C VAL A 225 -28.01 21.31 -11.11
N ASP A 226 -26.81 20.77 -10.95
CA ASP A 226 -25.68 20.98 -11.85
C ASP A 226 -25.32 19.63 -12.45
N GLU A 227 -25.97 19.33 -13.57
CA GLU A 227 -25.55 18.25 -14.47
C GLU A 227 -24.22 18.67 -15.13
N GLY A 228 -23.09 18.45 -14.44
CA GLY A 228 -21.84 19.02 -14.95
C GLY A 228 -20.54 18.54 -14.29
N HIS A 229 -20.00 17.43 -14.78
CA HIS A 229 -18.55 17.18 -14.93
C HIS A 229 -17.68 17.08 -13.66
N MET A 230 -17.51 15.83 -13.20
CA MET A 230 -16.18 15.39 -12.74
C MET A 230 -15.21 15.47 -13.93
N LEU A 231 -14.00 15.98 -13.71
CA LEU A 231 -13.01 16.23 -14.77
C LEU A 231 -12.84 15.02 -15.71
N PRO A 232 -12.88 15.21 -17.04
CA PRO A 232 -12.81 14.11 -17.99
C PRO A 232 -11.42 13.48 -18.01
N VAL A 233 -11.40 12.14 -17.99
CA VAL A 233 -10.28 11.37 -18.54
C VAL A 233 -10.39 11.54 -20.06
N ALA A 234 -9.36 12.10 -20.69
CA ALA A 234 -9.36 12.33 -22.12
C ALA A 234 -9.38 11.00 -22.89
N ASP A 235 -10.49 10.69 -23.53
CA ASP A 235 -10.52 9.84 -24.72
C ASP A 235 -11.06 10.70 -25.87
N ASP A 236 -10.18 10.96 -26.84
CA ASP A 236 -10.50 11.56 -28.13
C ASP A 236 -11.41 10.61 -28.91
N GLU A 237 -12.57 11.11 -29.36
CA GLU A 237 -13.06 10.89 -30.73
C GLU A 237 -14.23 11.84 -31.00
N ILE A 238 -13.99 12.81 -31.89
CA ILE A 238 -15.00 13.71 -32.45
C ILE A 238 -15.58 13.01 -33.68
N ASP A 239 -16.89 12.80 -33.70
CA ASP A 239 -17.64 12.81 -34.95
C ASP A 239 -18.96 13.55 -34.74
N VAL A 240 -19.12 14.65 -35.49
CA VAL A 240 -20.23 15.59 -35.40
C VAL A 240 -21.19 15.27 -36.52
N ASP A 241 -22.39 14.78 -36.20
CA ASP A 241 -23.52 14.84 -37.12
C ASP A 241 -24.76 15.39 -36.42
N MET A 242 -25.20 16.54 -36.91
CA MET A 242 -26.42 17.25 -36.54
C MET A 242 -27.67 16.56 -37.11
N ALA A 243 -28.73 16.45 -36.30
CA ALA A 243 -30.11 16.49 -36.76
C ALA A 243 -31.09 16.90 -35.64
N GLU A 244 -32.16 17.57 -36.05
CA GLU A 244 -33.11 18.36 -35.27
C GLU A 244 -34.18 17.56 -34.49
N VAL A 245 -34.56 18.14 -33.33
CA VAL A 245 -35.90 18.35 -32.73
C VAL A 245 -36.99 17.28 -32.86
N GLU A 246 -37.56 16.85 -31.72
CA GLU A 246 -39.01 16.87 -31.47
C GLU A 246 -39.34 16.79 -29.96
N GLU A 247 -40.23 17.69 -29.52
CA GLU A 247 -40.90 17.66 -28.21
C GLU A 247 -41.90 16.50 -28.17
N ASP A 248 -41.98 15.76 -27.06
CA ASP A 248 -43.28 15.24 -26.64
C ASP A 248 -43.39 15.01 -25.13
N THR A 249 -44.54 15.41 -24.61
CA THR A 249 -44.95 15.39 -23.22
C THR A 249 -45.63 14.08 -22.85
N ALA A 250 -45.34 13.48 -21.68
CA ALA A 250 -46.33 12.80 -20.83
C ALA A 250 -45.71 12.32 -19.50
N GLY A 251 -46.40 12.60 -18.40
CA GLY A 251 -45.95 12.30 -17.05
C GLY A 251 -46.13 10.85 -16.59
N HIS A 252 -45.36 10.51 -15.55
CA HIS A 252 -45.70 9.47 -14.59
C HIS A 252 -45.17 9.85 -13.20
N MET A 253 -46.09 10.03 -12.25
CA MET A 253 -45.78 10.14 -10.83
C MET A 253 -45.42 8.74 -10.32
N ALA A 254 -44.22 8.58 -9.76
CA ALA A 254 -43.82 7.42 -8.99
C ALA A 254 -43.66 7.81 -7.52
N THR A 255 -44.25 7.00 -6.64
CA THR A 255 -44.31 7.12 -5.19
C THR A 255 -42.96 6.89 -4.52
N PRO A 256 -42.72 7.41 -3.30
CA PRO A 256 -41.45 7.24 -2.59
C PRO A 256 -41.28 5.79 -2.12
N HIS A 257 -40.09 5.24 -2.29
CA HIS A 257 -39.67 3.96 -1.74
C HIS A 257 -39.11 4.22 -0.34
N GLU A 258 -39.69 3.57 0.69
CA GLU A 258 -39.18 3.58 2.06
C GLU A 258 -37.84 2.82 2.12
N GLU A 259 -36.86 3.40 2.82
CA GLU A 259 -35.59 2.76 3.20
C GLU A 259 -35.79 1.97 4.50
N PRO A 260 -35.32 0.72 4.60
CA PRO A 260 -35.29 0.03 5.89
C PRO A 260 -34.09 0.50 6.74
N GLU A 261 -34.40 0.89 7.97
CA GLU A 261 -33.44 1.20 9.03
C GLU A 261 -32.57 -0.04 9.34
N ALA A 262 -31.24 0.14 9.29
CA ALA A 262 -30.29 -0.89 9.71
C ALA A 262 -30.04 -0.77 11.23
N GLU A 263 -30.49 -1.78 11.97
CA GLU A 263 -30.16 -1.98 13.38
C GLU A 263 -28.64 -2.19 13.55
N ALA A 264 -28.07 -1.50 14.54
CA ALA A 264 -26.68 -1.64 14.94
C ALA A 264 -26.50 -2.93 15.76
N ASP A 265 -25.68 -3.86 15.26
CA ASP A 265 -25.22 -5.04 16.00
C ASP A 265 -23.94 -4.69 16.77
N ASP A 266 -24.07 -4.62 18.08
CA ASP A 266 -23.07 -4.42 19.11
C ASP A 266 -22.30 -5.72 19.41
N GLY A 267 -21.65 -6.25 18.37
CA GLY A 267 -20.77 -7.42 18.43
C GLY A 267 -19.42 -7.14 19.11
N GLU A 268 -19.30 -7.63 20.34
CA GLU A 268 -18.11 -7.67 21.18
C GLU A 268 -16.87 -8.26 20.45
N PHE A 269 -15.93 -7.39 20.06
CA PHE A 269 -14.67 -7.79 19.43
C PHE A 269 -13.72 -8.42 20.46
N THR A 270 -13.61 -9.74 20.44
CA THR A 270 -12.68 -10.49 21.30
C THR A 270 -11.24 -10.37 20.77
N VAL A 271 -10.42 -9.59 21.47
CA VAL A 271 -8.99 -9.43 21.19
C VAL A 271 -8.24 -10.70 21.60
N LEU A 272 -7.69 -11.45 20.64
CA LEU A 272 -6.81 -12.58 20.92
C LEU A 272 -5.50 -12.12 21.60
N PRO A 273 -5.00 -12.85 22.61
CA PRO A 273 -3.84 -12.44 23.39
C PRO A 273 -2.53 -12.54 22.59
N TRP A 274 -1.73 -11.48 22.70
CA TRP A 274 -0.37 -11.35 22.16
C TRP A 274 0.56 -12.40 22.80
N GLN A 275 1.17 -13.28 22.00
CA GLN A 275 2.29 -14.11 22.45
C GLN A 275 3.63 -13.43 22.12
N ASP A 276 4.51 -13.42 23.11
CA ASP A 276 5.82 -12.79 23.16
C ASP A 276 6.73 -13.18 22.00
N TRP A 277 7.25 -12.19 21.27
CA TRP A 277 8.42 -12.35 20.41
C TRP A 277 9.34 -11.13 20.56
N THR A 278 10.24 -11.22 21.53
CA THR A 278 11.49 -10.48 21.56
C THR A 278 12.53 -11.23 20.73
N GLU A 279 13.01 -10.60 19.64
CA GLU A 279 14.36 -10.65 19.02
C GLU A 279 14.33 -10.39 17.50
#